data_AF-A0A830GEP6-F1
#
_entry.id   AF-A0A830GEP6-F1
#
_cell.length_a   1.000
_cell.length_b   1.000
_cell.length_c   1.000
_cell.angle_alpha   90.00
_cell.angle_beta   90.00
_cell.angle_gamma   90.00
#
_symmetry.space_group_name_H-M   'P 1'
#
loop_
_entity.id
_entity.type
_entity.pdbx_description
1 polymer ?
#
loop_
_entity_poly.entity_id
_entity_poly.type
_entity_poly.pdbx_seq_one_letter_code
_entity_poly.pdbx_strand_id
1 'polypeptide(L)'
;MGLFDKVTDAIGGNSEGEKDTTEVTGAFDVPAWAVEDRVNVDKRTEIIHEHYHVTEEQAHTIAQKLKEELESTEGYSQHSIISNLEDDLDLDYDLLETIVWTERASIETMDRVNTYLEQNDPDKLYKISGPDDDRTHPITREAMEEIEEKGGVTMEKLARILIRKAEKYEDEGGTPERMEHWVPHEKFRFSIVAHVDF
;
A
#
# COMPACT_ATOMS: atom_id res chain seq x y z
N MET A 1 -51.52 4.70 23.30
CA MET A 1 -51.22 4.75 24.75
C MET A 1 -49.71 4.95 24.89
N GLY A 2 -49.25 5.90 25.74
CA GLY A 2 -47.84 6.35 25.80
C GLY A 2 -47.50 7.29 24.62
N LEU A 3 -47.24 8.61 24.74
CA LEU A 3 -46.57 9.44 25.78
C LEU A 3 -45.10 9.03 25.96
N PHE A 4 -44.04 9.86 25.90
CA PHE A 4 -43.80 11.32 25.75
C PHE A 4 -42.41 11.49 25.07
N ASP A 5 -41.90 12.64 24.59
CA ASP A 5 -42.41 13.85 23.90
C ASP A 5 -41.15 14.62 23.36
N LYS A 6 -41.25 15.89 22.96
CA LYS A 6 -40.14 16.70 22.39
C LYS A 6 -39.05 17.09 23.40
N VAL A 7 -37.79 17.12 22.94
CA VAL A 7 -36.85 18.23 23.24
C VAL A 7 -36.06 18.59 21.98
N THR A 8 -36.31 19.79 21.45
CA THR A 8 -35.44 20.47 20.48
C THR A 8 -35.05 21.82 21.07
N ASP A 9 -33.82 22.25 20.80
CA ASP A 9 -33.20 23.55 21.10
C ASP A 9 -33.07 23.99 22.57
N ALA A 10 -31.82 24.14 23.02
CA ALA A 10 -31.24 25.49 23.10
C ALA A 10 -29.70 25.49 23.27
N ILE A 11 -29.01 26.00 22.24
CA ILE A 11 -27.96 27.04 22.32
C ILE A 11 -26.74 26.82 23.24
N GLY A 12 -25.56 26.71 22.61
CA GLY A 12 -24.46 27.65 22.91
C GLY A 12 -23.07 27.09 23.18
N GLY A 13 -22.09 27.51 22.36
CA GLY A 13 -20.72 27.75 22.85
C GLY A 13 -19.59 26.81 22.39
N ASN A 14 -19.08 27.05 21.17
CA ASN A 14 -17.66 27.32 20.92
C ASN A 14 -16.58 26.53 21.71
N SER A 15 -15.99 25.49 21.10
CA SER A 15 -14.53 25.38 20.86
C SER A 15 -14.13 24.05 20.20
N GLU A 16 -13.35 24.15 19.13
CA GLU A 16 -12.16 23.33 18.80
C GLU A 16 -12.17 21.80 18.97
N GLY A 17 -11.70 21.12 17.93
CA GLY A 17 -11.10 19.78 18.07
C GLY A 17 -11.99 18.62 17.66
N GLU A 18 -12.46 18.63 16.42
CA GLU A 18 -12.82 17.39 15.72
C GLU A 18 -11.52 16.60 15.47
N LYS A 19 -11.02 15.96 16.54
CA LYS A 19 -10.05 14.88 16.44
C LYS A 19 -10.81 13.66 15.93
N ASP A 20 -10.97 13.60 14.62
CA ASP A 20 -11.16 12.32 13.95
C ASP A 20 -9.81 11.58 13.97
N THR A 21 -9.49 11.04 15.15
CA THR A 21 -8.42 10.07 15.34
C THR A 21 -9.07 8.71 15.42
N THR A 22 -9.53 8.23 14.26
CA THR A 22 -9.58 6.80 13.98
C THR A 22 -8.19 6.26 14.31
N GLU A 23 -8.10 5.50 15.40
CA GLU A 23 -6.86 4.86 15.84
C GLU A 23 -6.58 3.70 14.88
N VAL A 24 -6.01 4.02 13.70
CA VAL A 24 -5.51 3.04 12.73
C VAL A 24 -4.21 2.45 13.27
N THR A 25 -4.30 1.74 14.39
CA THR A 25 -3.16 1.22 15.15
C THR A 25 -2.47 0.01 14.50
N GLY A 26 -2.98 -0.48 13.36
CA GLY A 26 -2.41 -1.59 12.60
C GLY A 26 -1.72 -1.23 11.27
N ALA A 27 -1.98 -0.07 10.65
CA ALA A 27 -1.49 0.23 9.30
C ALA A 27 -0.05 0.79 9.25
N PHE A 28 0.72 0.65 10.33
CA PHE A 28 2.07 1.22 10.47
C PHE A 28 3.16 0.17 10.65
N ASP A 29 2.80 -1.03 11.09
CA ASP A 29 3.70 -2.17 11.21
C ASP A 29 3.63 -3.04 9.94
N VAL A 30 4.67 -3.83 9.70
CA VAL A 30 4.65 -4.87 8.65
C VAL A 30 4.01 -6.13 9.24
N PRO A 31 3.05 -6.77 8.55
CA PRO A 31 2.41 -7.99 9.06
C PRO A 31 3.44 -9.07 9.40
N ALA A 32 3.29 -9.73 10.55
CA ALA A 32 4.28 -10.70 11.04
C ALA A 32 4.60 -11.82 10.02
N TRP A 33 3.61 -12.25 9.25
CA TRP A 33 3.80 -13.26 8.18
C TRP A 33 4.76 -12.79 7.09
N ALA A 34 4.83 -11.49 6.79
CA ALA A 34 5.71 -10.90 5.78
C ALA A 34 7.13 -10.66 6.32
N VAL A 35 7.30 -10.62 7.65
CA VAL A 35 8.60 -10.61 8.33
C VAL A 35 9.17 -12.03 8.42
N GLU A 36 8.33 -13.04 8.67
CA GLU A 36 8.71 -14.46 8.72
C GLU A 36 9.03 -15.05 7.33
N ASP A 37 8.22 -14.74 6.33
CA ASP A 37 8.46 -15.09 4.92
C ASP A 37 8.07 -13.91 4.01
N ARG A 38 9.08 -13.24 3.44
CA ARG A 38 8.94 -12.07 2.55
C ARG A 38 7.94 -12.32 1.41
N VAL A 39 7.83 -13.57 0.93
CA VAL A 39 6.84 -13.97 -0.07
C VAL A 39 6.09 -15.20 0.41
N ASN A 40 5.45 -15.09 1.58
CA ASN A 40 4.52 -16.08 2.08
C ASN A 40 3.43 -16.40 1.03
N VAL A 41 3.52 -17.57 0.41
CA VAL A 41 2.68 -17.94 -0.75
C VAL A 41 1.22 -18.04 -0.34
N ASP A 42 0.92 -18.63 0.81
CA ASP A 42 -0.46 -18.81 1.30
C ASP A 42 -1.13 -17.45 1.51
N LYS A 43 -0.44 -16.51 2.19
CA LYS A 43 -0.96 -15.15 2.42
C LYS A 43 -1.06 -14.32 1.15
N ARG A 44 -0.12 -14.46 0.22
CA ARG A 44 -0.22 -13.80 -1.10
C ARG A 44 -1.34 -14.41 -1.96
N THR A 45 -1.62 -15.70 -1.83
CA THR A 45 -2.78 -16.35 -2.46
C THR A 45 -4.08 -15.74 -1.95
N GLU A 46 -4.24 -15.61 -0.64
CA GLU A 46 -5.41 -14.96 -0.01
C GLU A 46 -5.59 -13.53 -0.53
N ILE A 47 -4.55 -12.69 -0.46
CA ILE A 47 -4.57 -11.29 -0.90
C ILE A 47 -4.92 -11.16 -2.39
N ILE A 48 -4.31 -11.99 -3.25
CA ILE A 48 -4.58 -11.94 -4.70
C ILE A 48 -6.00 -12.41 -5.01
N HIS A 49 -6.51 -13.45 -4.32
CA HIS A 49 -7.86 -13.93 -4.54
C HIS A 49 -8.94 -12.97 -4.00
N GLU A 50 -8.65 -12.21 -2.94
CA GLU A 50 -9.56 -11.22 -2.37
C GLU A 50 -9.70 -9.96 -3.24
N HIS A 51 -8.58 -9.44 -3.78
CA HIS A 51 -8.59 -8.15 -4.49
C HIS A 51 -8.75 -8.25 -6.01
N TYR A 52 -8.51 -9.41 -6.63
CA TYR A 52 -8.58 -9.56 -8.08
C TYR A 52 -9.52 -10.69 -8.50
N HIS A 53 -10.12 -10.56 -9.69
CA HIS A 53 -11.08 -11.53 -10.24
C HIS A 53 -10.40 -12.78 -10.82
N VAL A 54 -9.69 -13.53 -9.96
CA VAL A 54 -8.99 -14.78 -10.28
C VAL A 54 -9.43 -15.91 -9.35
N THR A 55 -9.24 -17.17 -9.75
CA THR A 55 -9.45 -18.32 -8.85
C THR A 55 -8.34 -18.44 -7.82
N GLU A 56 -8.60 -19.15 -6.72
CA GLU A 56 -7.58 -19.47 -5.70
C GLU A 56 -6.35 -20.20 -6.30
N GLU A 57 -6.57 -21.09 -7.27
CA GLU A 57 -5.50 -21.81 -7.99
C GLU A 57 -4.65 -20.87 -8.88
N GLN A 58 -5.28 -19.91 -9.55
CA GLN A 58 -4.60 -18.85 -10.30
C GLN A 58 -3.82 -17.93 -9.36
N ALA A 59 -4.45 -17.47 -8.27
CA ALA A 59 -3.81 -16.63 -7.26
C ALA A 59 -2.57 -17.30 -6.64
N HIS A 60 -2.68 -18.59 -6.31
CA HIS A 60 -1.56 -19.39 -5.81
C HIS A 60 -0.43 -19.51 -6.83
N THR A 61 -0.77 -19.74 -8.11
CA THR A 61 0.24 -19.83 -9.18
C THR A 61 0.99 -18.51 -9.36
N ILE A 62 0.28 -17.37 -9.30
CA ILE A 62 0.90 -16.04 -9.35
C ILE A 62 1.77 -15.78 -8.11
N ALA A 63 1.30 -16.13 -6.91
CA ALA A 63 2.05 -16.01 -5.66
C ALA A 63 3.35 -16.85 -5.67
N GLN A 64 3.29 -18.07 -6.20
CA GLN A 64 4.48 -18.92 -6.40
C GLN A 64 5.47 -18.29 -7.38
N LYS A 65 5.01 -17.77 -8.54
CA LYS A 65 5.89 -17.11 -9.52
C LYS A 65 6.55 -15.84 -8.99
N LEU A 66 5.84 -15.06 -8.16
CA LEU A 66 6.42 -13.92 -7.44
C LEU A 66 7.51 -14.35 -6.45
N LYS A 67 7.32 -15.47 -5.73
CA LYS A 67 8.36 -16.02 -4.82
C LYS A 67 9.58 -16.50 -5.61
N GLU A 68 9.35 -17.30 -6.66
CA GLU A 68 10.42 -17.82 -7.53
C GLU A 68 11.29 -16.68 -8.11
N GLU A 69 10.70 -15.57 -8.54
CA GLU A 69 11.49 -14.45 -9.08
C GLU A 69 12.20 -13.65 -7.98
N LEU A 70 11.52 -13.28 -6.90
CA LEU A 70 12.10 -12.43 -5.85
C LEU A 70 13.17 -13.14 -5.00
N GLU A 71 13.23 -14.48 -5.05
CA GLU A 71 14.29 -15.31 -4.47
C GLU A 71 15.34 -15.77 -5.51
N SER A 72 15.12 -15.53 -6.81
CA SER A 72 16.03 -15.94 -7.88
C SER A 72 17.32 -15.11 -7.93
N THR A 73 18.45 -15.80 -8.03
CA THR A 73 19.76 -15.18 -8.28
C THR A 73 20.02 -14.87 -9.75
N GLU A 74 19.19 -15.35 -10.67
CA GLU A 74 19.33 -15.16 -12.12
C GLU A 74 18.70 -13.85 -12.62
N GLY A 75 17.77 -13.27 -11.85
CA GLY A 75 17.15 -11.97 -12.13
C GLY A 75 16.19 -11.99 -13.32
N TYR A 76 14.99 -12.56 -13.14
CA TYR A 76 13.94 -12.51 -14.15
C TYR A 76 13.34 -11.10 -14.23
N SER A 77 13.02 -10.63 -15.44
CA SER A 77 12.30 -9.36 -15.60
C SER A 77 10.82 -9.53 -15.27
N GLN A 78 10.13 -8.50 -14.78
CA GLN A 78 8.67 -8.54 -14.54
C GLN A 78 7.90 -9.00 -15.79
N HIS A 79 8.33 -8.56 -16.98
CA HIS A 79 7.74 -8.97 -18.25
C HIS A 79 7.90 -10.48 -18.50
N SER A 80 9.03 -11.08 -18.09
CA SER A 80 9.22 -12.54 -18.14
C SER A 80 8.30 -13.28 -17.18
N ILE A 81 7.97 -12.72 -16.01
CA ILE A 81 6.98 -13.30 -15.09
C ILE A 81 5.60 -13.29 -15.76
N ILE A 82 5.20 -12.14 -16.31
CA ILE A 82 3.88 -11.95 -16.93
C ILE A 82 3.70 -12.87 -18.15
N SER A 83 4.68 -12.94 -19.07
CA SER A 83 4.58 -13.82 -20.24
C SER A 83 4.54 -15.31 -19.86
N ASN A 84 5.29 -15.75 -18.84
CA ASN A 84 5.17 -17.13 -18.35
C ASN A 84 3.78 -17.40 -17.76
N LEU A 85 3.22 -16.44 -17.01
CA LEU A 85 1.87 -16.55 -16.45
C LEU A 85 0.77 -16.50 -17.52
N GLU A 86 0.97 -15.78 -18.63
CA GLU A 86 0.05 -15.73 -19.77
C GLU A 86 0.04 -17.06 -20.55
N ASP A 87 1.18 -17.74 -20.66
CA ASP A 87 1.27 -19.10 -21.23
C ASP A 87 0.66 -20.16 -20.29
N ASP A 88 0.82 -20.00 -18.96
CA ASP A 88 0.36 -20.96 -17.94
C ASP A 88 -1.13 -20.77 -17.52
N LEU A 89 -1.67 -19.55 -17.59
CA LEU A 89 -3.00 -19.18 -17.08
C LEU A 89 -3.87 -18.50 -18.16
N ASP A 90 -5.13 -18.92 -18.27
CA ASP A 90 -6.16 -18.27 -19.09
C ASP A 90 -6.65 -16.96 -18.42
N LEU A 91 -5.77 -15.95 -18.40
CA LEU A 91 -5.97 -14.62 -17.83
C LEU A 91 -5.51 -13.53 -18.80
N ASP A 92 -6.17 -12.38 -18.73
CA ASP A 92 -5.83 -11.22 -19.57
C ASP A 92 -4.47 -10.59 -19.16
N TYR A 93 -3.69 -10.16 -20.16
CA TYR A 93 -2.36 -9.56 -19.95
C TYR A 93 -2.42 -8.31 -19.05
N ASP A 94 -3.40 -7.42 -19.25
CA ASP A 94 -3.49 -6.18 -18.47
C ASP A 94 -3.84 -6.48 -17.00
N LEU A 95 -4.61 -7.54 -16.74
CA LEU A 95 -4.88 -8.05 -15.40
C LEU A 95 -3.62 -8.67 -14.77
N LEU A 96 -2.92 -9.55 -15.49
CA LEU A 96 -1.66 -10.15 -15.02
C LEU A 96 -0.60 -9.08 -14.72
N GLU A 97 -0.46 -8.07 -15.57
CA GLU A 97 0.42 -6.92 -15.32
C GLU A 97 0.00 -6.16 -14.06
N THR A 98 -1.31 -5.94 -13.85
CA THR A 98 -1.84 -5.28 -12.64
C THR A 98 -1.48 -6.04 -11.37
N ILE A 99 -1.72 -7.35 -11.34
CA ILE A 99 -1.43 -8.19 -10.17
C ILE A 99 0.09 -8.24 -9.93
N VAL A 100 0.88 -8.65 -10.93
CA VAL A 100 2.33 -8.85 -10.77
C VAL A 100 3.04 -7.56 -10.38
N TRP A 101 2.65 -6.42 -10.96
CA TRP A 101 3.27 -5.13 -10.63
C TRP A 101 2.91 -4.67 -9.22
N THR A 102 1.64 -4.76 -8.84
CA THR A 102 1.14 -4.26 -7.55
C THR A 102 1.64 -5.14 -6.40
N GLU A 103 1.58 -6.46 -6.53
CA GLU A 103 2.06 -7.37 -5.48
C GLU A 103 3.58 -7.33 -5.32
N ARG A 104 4.34 -7.24 -6.42
CA ARG A 104 5.79 -7.06 -6.32
C ARG A 104 6.15 -5.77 -5.59
N ALA A 105 5.52 -4.65 -5.97
CA ALA A 105 5.76 -3.37 -5.32
C ALA A 105 5.35 -3.38 -3.84
N SER A 106 4.26 -4.07 -3.48
CA SER A 106 3.88 -4.34 -2.08
C SER A 106 4.97 -5.09 -1.32
N ILE A 107 5.48 -6.21 -1.85
CA ILE A 107 6.52 -7.03 -1.22
C ILE A 107 7.79 -6.21 -1.00
N GLU A 108 8.28 -5.52 -2.04
CA GLU A 108 9.51 -4.71 -1.97
C GLU A 108 9.36 -3.50 -1.03
N THR A 109 8.15 -2.93 -0.92
CA THR A 109 7.88 -1.81 0.00
C THR A 109 7.81 -2.30 1.44
N MET A 110 7.10 -3.39 1.74
CA MET A 110 7.02 -3.94 3.10
C MET A 110 8.38 -4.43 3.62
N ASP A 111 9.18 -5.11 2.80
CA ASP A 111 10.55 -5.50 3.13
C ASP A 111 11.43 -4.30 3.51
N ARG A 112 11.28 -3.19 2.76
CA ARG A 112 12.00 -1.94 3.03
C ARG A 112 11.48 -1.18 4.26
N VAL A 113 10.17 -1.18 4.49
CA VAL A 113 9.58 -0.63 5.72
C VAL A 113 10.05 -1.42 6.94
N ASN A 114 10.02 -2.76 6.90
CA ASN A 114 10.53 -3.61 7.98
C ASN A 114 12.00 -3.28 8.30
N THR A 115 12.85 -3.25 7.26
CA THR A 115 14.26 -2.85 7.38
C THR A 115 14.46 -1.48 8.05
N TYR A 116 13.53 -0.55 7.85
CA TYR A 116 13.56 0.78 8.46
C TYR A 116 13.00 0.81 9.89
N LEU A 117 11.97 0.02 10.21
CA LEU A 117 11.44 -0.13 11.57
C LEU A 117 12.44 -0.85 12.49
N GLU A 118 13.13 -1.88 11.99
CA GLU A 118 14.18 -2.62 12.71
C GLU A 118 15.36 -1.72 13.16
N GLN A 119 15.63 -0.63 12.44
CA GLN A 119 16.67 0.33 12.83
C GLN A 119 16.29 1.13 14.08
N ASN A 120 15.00 1.22 14.41
CA ASN A 120 14.46 1.85 15.62
C ASN A 120 15.04 3.24 15.91
N ASP A 121 15.17 4.04 14.84
CA ASP A 121 15.70 5.41 14.87
C ASP A 121 14.51 6.40 14.81
N PRO A 122 14.13 7.03 15.94
CA PRO A 122 12.94 7.87 16.03
C PRO A 122 13.11 9.23 15.35
N ASP A 123 14.35 9.69 15.16
CA ASP A 123 14.67 10.96 14.49
C ASP A 123 14.75 10.79 12.96
N LYS A 124 14.63 9.55 12.47
CA LYS A 124 14.78 9.24 11.04
C LYS A 124 13.57 9.67 10.23
N LEU A 125 13.84 10.54 9.26
CA LEU A 125 12.87 10.99 8.28
C LEU A 125 12.98 10.16 6.99
N TYR A 126 11.85 10.02 6.31
CA TYR A 126 11.66 9.26 5.10
C TYR A 126 10.93 10.10 4.05
N LYS A 127 11.12 9.74 2.79
CA LYS A 127 10.32 10.24 1.68
C LYS A 127 10.04 9.15 0.66
N ILE A 128 9.05 9.38 -0.18
CA ILE A 128 8.84 8.55 -1.37
C ILE A 128 9.63 9.14 -2.54
N SER A 129 10.33 8.28 -3.27
CA SER A 129 11.07 8.59 -4.48
C SER A 129 10.42 7.82 -5.63
N GLY A 130 9.95 8.53 -6.63
CA GLY A 130 9.26 7.97 -7.78
C GLY A 130 9.47 8.83 -9.03
N PRO A 131 9.07 8.32 -10.21
CA PRO A 131 9.00 9.12 -11.42
C PRO A 131 7.91 10.18 -11.27
N ASP A 132 8.11 11.36 -11.86
CA ASP A 132 7.03 12.30 -12.16
C ASP A 132 6.84 12.33 -13.68
N ASP A 133 6.12 11.32 -14.18
CA ASP A 133 5.72 11.20 -15.58
C ASP A 133 4.19 11.04 -15.71
N ASP A 134 3.66 11.13 -16.93
CA ASP A 134 2.20 11.07 -17.20
C ASP A 134 1.53 9.76 -16.72
N ARG A 135 2.31 8.72 -16.40
CA ARG A 135 1.83 7.44 -15.84
C ARG A 135 1.98 7.38 -14.32
N THR A 136 2.18 8.52 -13.67
CA THR A 136 2.32 8.64 -12.20
C THR A 136 0.98 9.08 -11.63
N HIS A 137 0.39 8.19 -10.84
CA HIS A 137 -0.93 8.41 -10.23
C HIS A 137 -0.91 9.66 -9.31
N PRO A 138 -2.00 10.46 -9.25
CA PRO A 138 -2.09 11.64 -8.40
C PRO A 138 -1.72 11.41 -6.94
N ILE A 139 -2.03 10.23 -6.37
CA ILE A 139 -1.62 9.84 -5.02
C ILE A 139 -0.10 9.93 -4.83
N THR A 140 0.68 9.34 -5.75
CA THR A 140 2.14 9.36 -5.67
C THR A 140 2.66 10.79 -5.77
N ARG A 141 2.16 11.58 -6.74
CA ARG A 141 2.61 12.98 -6.96
C ARG A 141 2.31 13.86 -5.76
N GLU A 142 1.06 13.90 -5.29
CA GLU A 142 0.70 14.76 -4.15
C GLU A 142 1.33 14.30 -2.83
N ALA A 143 1.63 13.01 -2.66
CA ALA A 143 2.37 12.52 -1.49
C ALA A 143 3.87 12.90 -1.58
N MET A 144 4.48 12.87 -2.77
CA MET A 144 5.86 13.35 -2.99
C MET A 144 5.98 14.83 -2.62
N GLU A 145 5.10 15.67 -3.19
CA GLU A 145 5.05 17.11 -2.93
C GLU A 145 4.89 17.41 -1.43
N GLU A 146 3.86 16.84 -0.79
CA GLU A 146 3.54 17.11 0.62
C GLU A 146 4.61 16.59 1.61
N ILE A 147 5.43 15.61 1.21
CA ILE A 147 6.53 15.09 2.04
C ILE A 147 7.81 15.91 1.82
N GLU A 148 8.13 16.29 0.59
CA GLU A 148 9.31 17.12 0.29
C GLU A 148 9.16 18.53 0.89
N GLU A 149 7.94 19.12 0.87
CA GLU A 149 7.63 20.39 1.55
C GLU A 149 7.91 20.38 3.06
N LYS A 150 7.96 19.20 3.68
CA LYS A 150 8.22 19.01 5.11
C LYS A 150 9.68 18.66 5.42
N GLY A 151 10.52 18.47 4.40
CA GLY A 151 11.88 17.95 4.57
C GLY A 151 11.91 16.46 4.95
N GLY A 152 10.96 15.67 4.45
CA GLY A 152 10.75 14.30 4.88
C GLY A 152 9.80 14.18 6.10
N VAL A 153 9.39 12.96 6.41
CA VAL A 153 8.44 12.66 7.50
C VAL A 153 8.76 11.33 8.19
N THR A 154 8.29 11.11 9.42
CA THR A 154 8.40 9.80 10.09
C THR A 154 7.59 8.73 9.34
N MET A 155 7.92 7.45 9.53
CA MET A 155 7.23 6.34 8.85
C MET A 155 5.71 6.33 9.10
N GLU A 156 5.30 6.52 10.35
CA GLU A 156 3.89 6.68 10.74
C GLU A 156 3.20 7.83 9.97
N LYS A 157 3.89 8.96 9.83
CA LYS A 157 3.36 10.13 9.13
C LYS A 157 3.31 9.92 7.61
N LEU A 158 4.24 9.15 7.06
CA LEU A 158 4.25 8.73 5.65
C LEU A 158 3.03 7.85 5.36
N ALA A 159 2.80 6.82 6.16
CA ALA A 159 1.62 5.95 6.03
C ALA A 159 0.30 6.73 6.17
N ARG A 160 0.16 7.61 7.18
CA ARG A 160 -1.01 8.49 7.33
C ARG A 160 -1.22 9.42 6.12
N ILE A 161 -0.15 9.88 5.47
CA ILE A 161 -0.26 10.66 4.23
C ILE A 161 -0.78 9.78 3.10
N LEU A 162 -0.22 8.57 2.92
CA LEU A 162 -0.63 7.62 1.88
C LEU A 162 -2.09 7.17 2.05
N ILE A 163 -2.53 6.77 3.25
CA ILE A 163 -3.93 6.41 3.56
C ILE A 163 -4.89 7.51 3.12
N ARG A 164 -4.71 8.73 3.63
CA ARG A 164 -5.57 9.87 3.30
C ARG A 164 -5.54 10.26 1.82
N LYS A 165 -4.44 9.99 1.09
CA LYS A 165 -4.40 10.17 -0.37
C LYS A 165 -5.14 9.03 -1.09
N ALA A 166 -5.02 7.79 -0.63
CA ALA A 166 -5.79 6.65 -1.16
C ALA A 166 -7.29 6.87 -0.98
N GLU A 167 -7.75 7.26 0.22
CA GLU A 167 -9.14 7.65 0.51
C GLU A 167 -9.63 8.80 -0.40
N LYS A 168 -8.81 9.85 -0.59
CA LYS A 168 -9.15 10.98 -1.47
C LYS A 168 -9.41 10.56 -2.93
N TYR A 169 -8.77 9.48 -3.37
CA TYR A 169 -8.74 9.01 -4.75
C TYR A 169 -9.37 7.61 -4.91
N GLU A 170 -10.20 7.17 -3.97
CA GLU A 170 -10.84 5.84 -3.98
C GLU A 170 -11.60 5.60 -5.31
N ASP A 171 -12.43 6.57 -5.73
CA ASP A 171 -13.14 6.57 -7.02
C ASP A 171 -12.22 6.66 -8.27
N GLU A 172 -10.92 6.92 -8.10
CA GLU A 172 -9.93 7.07 -9.18
C GLU A 172 -8.86 5.95 -9.17
N GLY A 173 -8.97 4.94 -8.30
CA GLY A 173 -8.03 3.81 -8.20
C GLY A 173 -7.12 3.81 -6.97
N GLY A 174 -7.40 4.67 -5.98
CA GLY A 174 -6.84 4.55 -4.63
C GLY A 174 -7.37 3.31 -3.90
N THR A 175 -6.51 2.66 -3.13
CA THR A 175 -6.83 1.40 -2.44
C THR A 175 -6.59 1.53 -0.93
N PRO A 176 -7.38 2.37 -0.21
CA PRO A 176 -7.16 2.62 1.22
C PRO A 176 -7.24 1.35 2.08
N GLU A 177 -8.07 0.38 1.69
CA GLU A 177 -8.20 -0.94 2.30
C GLU A 177 -6.92 -1.78 2.21
N ARG A 178 -6.04 -1.49 1.23
CA ARG A 178 -4.79 -2.23 0.99
C ARG A 178 -3.56 -1.56 1.62
N MET A 179 -3.76 -0.52 2.42
CA MET A 179 -2.65 0.16 3.10
C MET A 179 -1.95 -0.68 4.16
N GLU A 180 -2.59 -1.72 4.72
CA GLU A 180 -1.91 -2.74 5.54
C GLU A 180 -0.83 -3.52 4.76
N HIS A 181 -0.96 -3.59 3.44
CA HIS A 181 -0.01 -4.19 2.51
C HIS A 181 0.89 -3.15 1.82
N TRP A 182 0.86 -1.90 2.29
CA TRP A 182 1.57 -0.74 1.73
C TRP A 182 1.25 -0.47 0.25
N VAL A 183 0.01 -0.77 -0.16
CA VAL A 183 -0.52 -0.47 -1.50
C VAL A 183 -1.50 0.71 -1.39
N PRO A 184 -1.07 1.94 -1.74
CA PRO A 184 -1.99 3.09 -1.76
C PRO A 184 -2.81 3.18 -3.05
N HIS A 185 -2.35 2.53 -4.12
CA HIS A 185 -3.06 2.32 -5.38
C HIS A 185 -2.37 1.20 -6.20
N GLU A 186 -3.07 0.67 -7.20
CA GLU A 186 -2.52 -0.30 -8.13
C GLU A 186 -1.38 0.27 -8.99
N LYS A 187 -0.50 -0.63 -9.47
CA LYS A 187 0.67 -0.33 -10.32
C LYS A 187 1.53 0.83 -9.81
N PHE A 188 1.66 1.00 -8.48
CA PHE A 188 2.46 2.09 -7.92
C PHE A 188 3.96 1.97 -8.28
N ARG A 189 4.62 3.13 -8.42
CA ARG A 189 5.96 3.26 -9.04
C ARG A 189 6.96 4.04 -8.18
N PHE A 190 6.71 4.15 -6.88
CA PHE A 190 7.63 4.80 -5.93
C PHE A 190 8.35 3.76 -5.05
N SER A 191 9.40 4.21 -4.38
CA SER A 191 10.06 3.52 -3.28
C SER A 191 10.18 4.46 -2.09
N ILE A 192 9.96 3.95 -0.87
CA ILE A 192 10.28 4.70 0.35
C ILE A 192 11.81 4.70 0.52
N VAL A 193 12.39 5.88 0.77
CA VAL A 193 13.82 6.07 1.00
C VAL A 193 14.04 6.90 2.27
N ALA A 194 15.15 6.66 2.96
CA ALA A 194 15.59 7.54 4.04
C ALA A 194 15.91 8.94 3.48
N HIS A 195 15.40 9.98 4.13
CA HIS A 195 15.76 11.36 3.82
C HIS A 195 17.16 11.66 4.38
N VAL A 196 17.95 12.42 3.63
CA VAL A 196 19.31 12.84 3.99
C VAL A 196 19.46 14.29 3.54
N ASP A 197 19.66 15.19 4.51
CA ASP A 197 20.02 16.58 4.21
C ASP A 197 21.48 16.64 3.71
N PHE A 198 21.71 17.45 2.67
CA PHE A 198 23.02 17.70 2.05
C PHE A 198 23.37 19.20 2.09
#